data_AF-A0A432Z1D8-F1
#
_entry.id   AF-A0A432Z1D8-F1
#
_cell.length_a   1.000
_cell.length_b   1.000
_cell.length_c   1.000
_cell.angle_alpha   90.00
_cell.angle_beta   90.00
_cell.angle_gamma   90.00
#
_symmetry.space_group_name_H-M   'P 1'
#
loop_
_entity.id
_entity.type
_entity.pdbx_description
1 polymer ?
#
loop_
_entity_poly.entity_id
_entity_poly.type
_entity_poly.pdbx_seq_one_letter_code
_entity_poly.pdbx_strand_id
1 'polypeptide(L)'
;MIEFISSILAGIVIAGVTAFITVNLSLKRFREERWWERRAAAYENVIEALHHSKAFSGVHMDAELERRKVPEERDKELRAKSAQAHREIDRATDMAGFLLGCEARDRLRKYHQDTSDAGRADSWHEYLQLDWDVTNSCLKDLIEIARKDLKTGAREKA
;
A
#
# COMPACT_ATOMS: atom_id res chain seq x y z
N MET A 1 62.96 -7.83 12.54
CA MET A 1 61.85 -8.73 12.95
C MET A 1 60.73 -8.01 13.67
N ILE A 2 61.00 -7.19 14.70
CA ILE A 2 59.95 -6.50 15.49
C ILE A 2 59.10 -5.52 14.64
N GLU A 3 59.72 -4.75 13.73
CA GLU A 3 58.99 -3.83 12.84
C GLU A 3 58.06 -4.56 11.86
N PHE A 4 58.49 -5.72 11.36
CA PHE A 4 57.69 -6.57 10.47
C PHE A 4 56.49 -7.19 11.18
N ILE A 5 56.65 -7.61 12.44
CA ILE A 5 55.54 -8.11 13.26
C ILE A 5 54.53 -6.99 13.56
N SER A 6 55.03 -5.78 13.81
CA SER A 6 54.18 -4.61 14.11
C SER A 6 53.36 -4.17 12.90
N SER A 7 53.93 -4.20 11.69
CA SER A 7 53.20 -3.86 10.46
C SER A 7 52.13 -4.89 10.10
N ILE A 8 52.40 -6.19 10.32
CA ILE A 8 51.40 -7.25 10.17
C ILE A 8 50.25 -7.07 11.17
N LEU A 9 50.56 -6.80 12.45
CA LEU A 9 49.56 -6.55 13.48
C LEU A 9 48.68 -5.34 13.14
N ALA A 10 49.29 -4.24 12.69
CA ALA A 10 48.56 -3.06 12.24
C ALA A 10 47.65 -3.40 11.04
N GLY A 11 48.14 -4.17 10.07
CA GLY A 11 47.36 -4.62 8.92
C GLY A 11 46.15 -5.49 9.32
N ILE A 12 46.33 -6.41 10.27
CA ILE A 12 45.25 -7.25 10.80
C ILE A 12 44.20 -6.42 11.52
N VAL A 13 44.61 -5.44 12.34
CA VAL A 13 43.69 -4.54 13.05
C VAL A 13 42.90 -3.71 12.05
N ILE A 14 43.55 -3.11 11.05
CA ILE A 14 42.89 -2.31 10.01
C ILE A 14 41.89 -3.17 9.21
N ALA A 15 42.31 -4.37 8.80
CA ALA A 15 41.45 -5.30 8.08
C ALA A 15 40.24 -5.72 8.93
N GLY A 16 40.46 -6.04 10.21
CA GLY A 16 39.39 -6.39 11.15
C GLY A 16 38.37 -5.28 11.35
N VAL A 17 38.84 -4.04 11.58
CA VAL A 17 37.96 -2.87 11.73
C VAL A 17 37.18 -2.59 10.45
N THR A 18 37.85 -2.65 9.29
CA THR A 18 37.22 -2.40 7.99
C THR A 18 36.15 -3.45 7.67
N ALA A 19 36.46 -4.73 7.90
CA ALA A 19 35.51 -5.82 7.72
C ALA A 19 34.29 -5.66 8.64
N PHE A 20 34.51 -5.31 9.91
CA PHE A 20 33.43 -5.09 10.87
C PHE A 20 32.50 -3.94 10.44
N ILE A 21 33.06 -2.80 10.03
CA ILE A 21 32.27 -1.65 9.56
C ILE A 21 31.48 -2.04 8.29
N THR A 22 32.14 -2.70 7.34
CA THR A 22 31.53 -3.07 6.06
C THR A 22 30.36 -4.04 6.25
N VAL A 23 30.52 -5.06 7.11
CA VAL A 23 29.45 -6.02 7.40
C VAL A 23 28.27 -5.32 8.08
N ASN A 24 28.53 -4.47 9.07
CA ASN A 24 27.45 -3.75 9.76
C ASN A 24 26.69 -2.80 8.81
N LEU A 25 27.41 -2.08 7.95
CA LEU A 25 26.80 -1.20 6.95
C LEU A 25 25.96 -1.98 5.94
N SER A 26 26.50 -3.10 5.45
CA SER A 26 25.81 -3.99 4.50
C SER A 26 24.54 -4.58 5.11
N LEU A 27 24.60 -5.06 6.35
CA LEU A 27 23.45 -5.60 7.06
C LEU A 27 22.39 -4.53 7.34
N LYS A 28 22.81 -3.32 7.72
CA LYS A 28 21.90 -2.19 7.92
C LYS A 28 21.17 -1.85 6.62
N ARG A 29 21.90 -1.67 5.52
CA ARG A 29 21.35 -1.40 4.20
C ARG A 29 20.38 -2.49 3.75
N PHE A 30 20.75 -3.76 3.91
CA PHE A 30 19.87 -4.88 3.54
C PHE A 30 18.55 -4.88 4.33
N ARG A 31 18.59 -4.59 5.64
CA ARG A 31 17.36 -4.48 6.45
C ARG A 31 16.50 -3.30 6.01
N GLU A 32 17.11 -2.17 5.68
CA GLU A 32 16.41 -0.98 5.18
C GLU A 32 15.75 -1.26 3.82
N GLU A 33 16.46 -1.91 2.89
CA GLU A 33 15.93 -2.32 1.58
C GLU A 33 14.77 -3.31 1.75
N ARG A 34 14.95 -4.37 2.57
CA ARG A 34 13.88 -5.34 2.86
C ARG A 34 12.66 -4.71 3.54
N TRP A 35 12.88 -3.75 4.42
CA TRP A 35 11.80 -3.01 5.05
C TRP A 35 11.04 -2.14 4.04
N TRP A 36 11.78 -1.46 3.17
CA TRP A 36 11.21 -0.65 2.10
C TRP A 36 10.40 -1.51 1.12
N GLU A 37 10.92 -2.65 0.67
CA GLU A 37 10.21 -3.61 -0.19
C GLU A 37 8.89 -4.07 0.42
N ARG A 38 8.91 -4.46 1.71
CA ARG A 38 7.70 -4.89 2.41
C ARG A 38 6.66 -3.78 2.52
N ARG A 39 7.11 -2.54 2.77
CA ARG A 39 6.23 -1.37 2.77
C ARG A 39 5.61 -1.11 1.40
N ALA A 40 6.42 -1.16 0.35
CA ALA A 40 5.94 -0.97 -1.02
C ALA A 40 4.88 -2.02 -1.38
N ALA A 41 5.16 -3.30 -1.11
CA ALA A 41 4.21 -4.39 -1.34
C ALA A 41 2.91 -4.23 -0.52
N ALA A 42 3.00 -3.76 0.73
CA ALA A 42 1.81 -3.48 1.53
C ALA A 42 0.92 -2.39 0.90
N TYR A 43 1.53 -1.29 0.42
CA TYR A 43 0.80 -0.24 -0.27
C TYR A 43 0.20 -0.72 -1.60
N GLU A 44 0.97 -1.47 -2.38
CA GLU A 44 0.52 -2.06 -3.65
C GLU A 44 -0.72 -2.92 -3.47
N ASN A 45 -0.71 -3.85 -2.50
CA ASN A 45 -1.85 -4.71 -2.21
C ASN A 45 -3.12 -3.93 -1.84
N VAL A 46 -3.00 -2.88 -1.03
CA VAL A 46 -4.15 -2.05 -0.62
C VAL A 46 -4.70 -1.25 -1.80
N ILE A 47 -3.80 -0.65 -2.60
CA ILE A 47 -4.15 0.15 -3.78
C ILE A 47 -4.84 -0.72 -4.83
N GLU A 48 -4.32 -1.92 -5.07
CA GLU A 48 -4.91 -2.90 -6.00
C GLU A 48 -6.30 -3.32 -5.54
N ALA A 49 -6.47 -3.64 -4.25
CA ALA A 49 -7.77 -4.00 -3.70
C ALA A 49 -8.78 -2.84 -3.81
N LEU A 50 -8.39 -1.60 -3.51
CA LEU A 50 -9.25 -0.43 -3.72
C LEU A 50 -9.62 -0.22 -5.18
N HIS A 51 -8.69 -0.45 -6.11
CA HIS A 51 -8.97 -0.38 -7.54
C HIS A 51 -10.00 -1.43 -7.96
N HIS A 52 -9.91 -2.66 -7.44
CA HIS A 52 -10.91 -3.70 -7.69
C HIS A 52 -12.28 -3.39 -7.07
N SER A 53 -12.31 -2.81 -5.87
CA SER A 53 -13.53 -2.35 -5.22
C SER A 53 -14.26 -1.32 -6.09
N LYS A 54 -13.52 -0.30 -6.56
CA LYS A 54 -14.04 0.81 -7.39
C LYS A 54 -14.72 0.34 -8.68
N ALA A 55 -14.25 -0.78 -9.26
CA ALA A 55 -14.77 -1.28 -10.52
C ALA A 55 -16.26 -1.67 -10.45
N PHE A 56 -16.73 -2.11 -9.28
CA PHE A 56 -18.14 -2.47 -9.09
C PHE A 56 -19.06 -1.26 -9.30
N SER A 57 -18.78 -0.17 -8.59
CA SER A 57 -19.61 1.04 -8.65
C SER A 57 -19.46 1.75 -9.99
N GLY A 58 -18.26 1.78 -10.58
CA GLY A 58 -18.04 2.33 -11.92
C GLY A 58 -18.89 1.64 -12.99
N VAL A 59 -18.87 0.30 -13.06
CA VAL A 59 -19.62 -0.44 -14.09
C VAL A 59 -21.14 -0.27 -13.93
N HIS A 60 -21.64 -0.21 -12.69
CA HIS A 60 -23.06 -0.01 -12.43
C HIS A 60 -23.51 1.42 -12.74
N MET A 61 -22.70 2.43 -12.41
CA MET A 61 -22.97 3.82 -12.78
C MET A 61 -22.99 3.99 -14.30
N ASP A 62 -22.02 3.43 -15.04
CA ASP A 62 -21.99 3.48 -16.50
C ASP A 62 -23.23 2.83 -17.12
N ALA A 63 -23.68 1.70 -16.56
CA ALA A 63 -24.89 1.04 -17.02
C ALA A 63 -26.15 1.87 -16.79
N GLU A 64 -26.27 2.55 -15.64
CA GLU A 64 -27.38 3.48 -15.38
C GLU A 64 -27.37 4.67 -16.35
N LEU A 65 -26.21 5.27 -16.60
CA LEU A 65 -26.05 6.39 -17.53
C LEU A 65 -26.45 6.00 -18.95
N GLU A 66 -26.06 4.81 -19.39
CA GLU A 66 -26.41 4.25 -20.70
C GLU A 66 -27.84 3.65 -20.75
N ARG A 67 -28.60 3.71 -19.65
CA ARG A 67 -29.94 3.12 -19.50
C ARG A 67 -29.98 1.63 -19.88
N ARG A 68 -28.90 0.91 -19.61
CA ARG A 68 -28.79 -0.53 -19.82
C ARG A 68 -28.71 -1.27 -18.49
N LYS A 69 -29.02 -2.56 -18.51
CA LYS A 69 -28.80 -3.43 -17.36
C LYS A 69 -27.43 -4.07 -17.46
N VAL A 70 -26.75 -4.22 -16.33
CA VAL A 70 -25.60 -5.12 -16.22
C VAL A 70 -26.15 -6.56 -16.31
N PRO A 71 -25.61 -7.43 -17.19
CA PRO A 71 -26.01 -8.83 -17.23
C PRO A 71 -25.84 -9.50 -15.86
N GLU A 72 -26.77 -10.36 -15.47
CA GLU A 72 -26.82 -10.95 -14.12
C GLU A 72 -25.53 -11.68 -13.74
N GLU A 73 -24.98 -12.49 -14.66
CA GLU A 73 -23.69 -13.16 -14.46
C GLU A 73 -22.55 -12.18 -14.19
N ARG A 74 -22.55 -11.03 -14.89
CA ARG A 74 -21.53 -9.99 -14.73
C ARG A 74 -21.72 -9.22 -13.41
N ASP A 75 -22.94 -8.91 -13.01
CA ASP A 75 -23.21 -8.29 -11.70
C ASP A 75 -22.73 -9.20 -10.57
N LYS A 76 -23.07 -10.49 -10.62
CA LYS A 76 -22.63 -11.49 -9.63
C LYS A 76 -21.11 -11.57 -9.53
N GLU A 77 -20.40 -11.57 -10.66
CA GLU A 77 -18.94 -11.53 -10.70
C GLU A 77 -18.38 -10.25 -10.06
N LEU A 78 -18.95 -9.08 -10.39
CA LEU A 78 -18.50 -7.80 -9.85
C LEU A 78 -18.75 -7.68 -8.35
N ARG A 79 -19.89 -8.15 -7.85
CA ARG A 79 -20.19 -8.23 -6.41
C ARG A 79 -19.21 -9.15 -5.69
N ALA A 80 -18.92 -10.31 -6.26
CA ALA A 80 -17.95 -11.24 -5.68
C ALA A 80 -16.55 -10.63 -5.62
N LYS A 81 -16.12 -9.94 -6.68
CA LYS A 81 -14.85 -9.21 -6.73
C LYS A 81 -14.80 -8.05 -5.74
N SER A 82 -15.86 -7.25 -5.64
CA SER A 82 -15.92 -6.15 -4.65
C SER A 82 -15.92 -6.67 -3.21
N ALA A 83 -16.66 -7.74 -2.92
CA ALA A 83 -16.65 -8.37 -1.60
C ALA A 83 -15.28 -8.98 -1.26
N GLN A 84 -14.59 -9.56 -2.25
CA GLN A 84 -13.21 -10.02 -2.08
C GLN A 84 -12.25 -8.87 -1.83
N ALA A 85 -12.33 -7.80 -2.63
CA ALA A 85 -11.52 -6.61 -2.48
C ALA A 85 -11.67 -5.97 -1.10
N HIS A 86 -12.89 -5.85 -0.57
CA HIS A 86 -13.13 -5.35 0.79
C HIS A 86 -12.44 -6.22 1.85
N ARG A 87 -12.55 -7.55 1.74
CA ARG A 87 -11.83 -8.47 2.65
C ARG A 87 -10.31 -8.35 2.53
N GLU A 88 -9.80 -8.09 1.34
CA GLU A 88 -8.38 -7.87 1.10
C GLU A 88 -7.92 -6.53 1.70
N ILE A 89 -8.74 -5.47 1.62
CA ILE A 89 -8.49 -4.19 2.29
C ILE A 89 -8.47 -4.37 3.81
N ASP A 90 -9.45 -5.08 4.39
CA ASP A 90 -9.50 -5.38 5.83
C ASP A 90 -8.23 -6.13 6.25
N ARG A 91 -7.93 -7.23 5.55
CA ARG A 91 -6.76 -8.07 5.82
C ARG A 91 -5.46 -7.29 5.70
N ALA A 92 -5.32 -6.48 4.65
CA ALA A 92 -4.14 -5.66 4.44
C ALA A 92 -4.03 -4.58 5.52
N THR A 93 -5.14 -3.99 5.97
CA THR A 93 -5.14 -3.01 7.08
C THR A 93 -4.67 -3.67 8.39
N ASP A 94 -5.17 -4.87 8.70
CA ASP A 94 -4.80 -5.62 9.91
C ASP A 94 -3.35 -6.12 9.86
N MET A 95 -2.96 -6.75 8.75
CA MET A 95 -1.64 -7.37 8.60
C MET A 95 -0.55 -6.34 8.33
N ALA A 96 -0.82 -5.31 7.54
CA ALA A 96 0.13 -4.27 7.21
C ALA A 96 0.10 -3.09 8.19
N GLY A 97 -0.67 -3.19 9.28
CA GLY A 97 -0.75 -2.16 10.32
C GLY A 97 0.59 -1.76 10.96
N PHE A 98 1.65 -2.58 10.82
CA PHE A 98 3.02 -2.22 11.25
C PHE A 98 3.91 -1.72 10.09
N LEU A 99 3.54 -2.00 8.84
CA LEU A 99 4.26 -1.55 7.64
C LEU A 99 3.76 -0.19 7.18
N LEU A 100 2.45 0.02 7.17
CA LEU A 100 1.80 1.27 6.79
C LEU A 100 2.06 2.38 7.82
N GLY A 101 2.23 3.61 7.35
CA GLY A 101 2.33 4.79 8.20
C GLY A 101 1.05 5.04 9.01
N CYS A 102 1.14 5.87 10.06
CA CYS A 102 -0.05 6.28 10.83
C CYS A 102 -1.12 6.92 9.94
N GLU A 103 -0.69 7.81 9.04
CA GLU A 103 -1.57 8.52 8.11
C GLU A 103 -2.36 7.57 7.19
N ALA A 104 -1.70 6.55 6.64
CA ALA A 104 -2.37 5.53 5.82
C ALA A 104 -3.40 4.72 6.62
N ARG A 105 -3.05 4.33 7.86
CA ARG A 105 -3.96 3.59 8.73
C ARG A 105 -5.17 4.41 9.13
N ASP A 106 -4.96 5.68 9.45
CA ASP A 106 -6.06 6.60 9.77
C ASP A 106 -6.97 6.80 8.56
N ARG A 107 -6.39 6.88 7.36
CA ARG A 107 -7.16 7.01 6.13
C ARG A 107 -7.98 5.76 5.80
N LEU A 108 -7.42 4.58 6.00
CA LEU A 108 -8.11 3.29 5.82
C LEU A 108 -9.22 3.10 6.85
N ARG A 109 -8.97 3.44 8.12
CA ARG A 109 -10.00 3.45 9.15
C ARG A 109 -11.17 4.37 8.79
N LYS A 110 -10.87 5.55 8.26
CA LYS A 110 -11.90 6.47 7.74
C LYS A 110 -12.65 5.86 6.56
N TYR A 111 -11.96 5.20 5.63
CA TYR A 111 -12.61 4.47 4.52
C TYR A 111 -13.63 3.45 5.03
N HIS A 112 -13.28 2.62 6.04
CA HIS A 112 -14.24 1.67 6.61
C HIS A 112 -15.48 2.33 7.22
N GLN A 113 -15.31 3.49 7.85
CA GLN A 113 -16.43 4.28 8.39
C GLN A 113 -17.30 4.84 7.26
N ASP A 114 -16.68 5.49 6.29
CA ASP A 114 -17.35 6.12 5.15
C ASP A 114 -18.12 5.07 4.31
N THR A 115 -17.55 3.88 4.07
CA THR A 115 -18.22 2.76 3.37
C THR A 115 -19.39 2.20 4.19
N SER A 116 -19.25 2.11 5.51
CA SER A 116 -20.36 1.67 6.37
C SER A 116 -21.53 2.66 6.34
N ASP A 117 -21.25 3.96 6.20
CA ASP A 117 -22.27 4.99 6.09
C ASP A 117 -22.90 5.01 4.68
N ALA A 118 -22.11 4.77 3.63
CA ALA A 118 -22.63 4.59 2.27
C ALA A 118 -23.64 3.43 2.18
N GLY A 119 -23.44 2.35 2.95
CA GLY A 119 -24.39 1.25 3.05
C GLY A 119 -25.78 1.61 3.61
N ARG A 120 -25.97 2.84 4.12
CA ARG A 120 -27.26 3.38 4.60
C ARG A 120 -27.93 4.32 3.60
N ALA A 121 -27.41 4.44 2.37
CA ALA A 121 -28.00 5.29 1.35
C ALA A 121 -29.46 4.93 1.05
N ASP A 122 -30.27 5.94 0.74
CA ASP A 122 -31.72 5.79 0.53
C ASP A 122 -32.05 5.24 -0.86
N SER A 123 -31.11 5.35 -1.80
CA SER A 123 -31.27 4.86 -3.17
C SER A 123 -30.05 4.10 -3.68
N TRP A 124 -30.29 3.24 -4.66
CA TRP A 124 -29.22 2.50 -5.34
C TRP A 124 -28.22 3.42 -6.03
N HIS A 125 -28.71 4.48 -6.69
CA HIS A 125 -27.87 5.48 -7.34
C HIS A 125 -26.96 6.20 -6.33
N GLU A 126 -27.53 6.64 -5.21
CA GLU A 126 -26.79 7.30 -4.13
C GLU A 126 -25.74 6.36 -3.52
N TYR A 127 -26.08 5.10 -3.29
CA TYR A 127 -25.13 4.09 -2.83
C TYR A 127 -23.94 3.95 -3.78
N LEU A 128 -24.18 3.80 -5.09
CA LEU A 128 -23.13 3.65 -6.09
C LEU A 128 -22.22 4.88 -6.15
N GLN A 129 -22.82 6.08 -6.09
CA GLN A 129 -22.07 7.32 -6.12
C GLN A 129 -21.19 7.47 -4.87
N LEU A 130 -21.76 7.25 -3.68
CA LEU A 130 -21.02 7.32 -2.41
C LEU A 130 -19.90 6.29 -2.35
N ASP A 131 -20.17 5.04 -2.72
CA ASP A 131 -19.16 3.98 -2.75
C ASP A 131 -18.00 4.31 -3.71
N TRP A 132 -18.32 4.83 -4.90
CA TRP A 132 -17.31 5.26 -5.85
C TRP A 132 -16.48 6.43 -5.31
N ASP A 133 -17.11 7.45 -4.74
CA ASP A 133 -16.44 8.65 -4.21
C ASP A 133 -15.53 8.31 -3.02
N VAL A 134 -16.02 7.49 -2.09
CA VAL A 134 -15.27 7.03 -0.92
C VAL A 134 -14.07 6.19 -1.34
N THR A 135 -14.26 5.24 -2.26
CA THR A 135 -13.18 4.39 -2.75
C THR A 135 -12.15 5.19 -3.56
N ASN A 136 -12.60 6.07 -4.44
CA ASN A 136 -11.73 6.88 -5.29
C ASN A 136 -10.93 7.92 -4.49
N SER A 137 -11.55 8.55 -3.48
CA SER A 137 -10.83 9.44 -2.58
C SER A 137 -9.79 8.69 -1.76
N CYS A 138 -10.12 7.50 -1.21
CA CYS A 138 -9.17 6.71 -0.44
C CYS A 138 -7.99 6.26 -1.28
N LEU A 139 -8.24 5.81 -2.50
CA LEU A 139 -7.22 5.43 -3.46
C LEU A 139 -6.24 6.59 -3.74
N LYS A 140 -6.75 7.79 -4.01
CA LYS A 140 -5.92 8.98 -4.26
C LYS A 140 -5.07 9.35 -3.05
N ASP A 141 -5.70 9.42 -1.88
CA ASP A 141 -5.01 9.78 -0.64
C ASP A 141 -3.92 8.76 -0.30
N LEU A 142 -4.18 7.46 -0.46
CA LEU A 142 -3.17 6.43 -0.21
C LEU A 142 -2.01 6.47 -1.19
N ILE A 143 -2.23 6.84 -2.45
CA ILE A 143 -1.13 7.04 -3.41
C ILE A 143 -0.22 8.18 -2.94
N GLU A 144 -0.79 9.29 -2.46
CA GLU A 144 -0.01 10.41 -1.93
C GLU A 144 0.75 10.04 -0.66
N ILE A 145 0.09 9.34 0.27
CA ILE A 145 0.72 8.86 1.50
C ILE A 145 1.82 7.85 1.18
N ALA A 146 1.61 6.93 0.25
CA ALA A 146 2.62 5.96 -0.20
C ALA A 146 3.86 6.67 -0.78
N ARG A 147 3.66 7.70 -1.63
CA ARG A 147 4.77 8.50 -2.19
C ARG A 147 5.61 9.16 -1.12
N LYS A 148 4.96 9.68 -0.06
CA LYS A 148 5.62 10.28 1.10
C LYS A 148 6.37 9.24 1.93
N ASP A 149 5.74 8.12 2.27
CA ASP A 149 6.32 7.07 3.11
C ASP A 149 7.49 6.33 2.44
N LEU A 150 7.41 6.11 1.13
CA LEU A 150 8.44 5.45 0.34
C LEU A 150 9.52 6.42 -0.17
N LYS A 151 9.35 7.73 0.10
CA LYS A 151 10.25 8.81 -0.34
C LYS A 151 10.48 8.85 -1.86
N THR A 152 9.51 8.37 -2.65
CA THR A 152 9.63 8.31 -4.11
C THR A 152 9.36 9.67 -4.77
N GLY A 153 8.59 10.55 -4.14
CA GLY A 153 8.28 11.89 -4.67
C GLY A 153 9.44 12.89 -4.69
N ALA A 154 10.56 12.61 -4.00
CA ALA A 154 11.74 13.48 -4.00
C ALA A 154 12.60 13.34 -5.28
N ARG A 155 12.41 12.26 -6.06
CA ARG A 155 13.17 12.00 -7.30
C ARG A 155 12.55 12.61 -8.56
N GLU A 156 11.30 13.06 -8.53
CA GLU A 156 10.65 13.70 -9.70
C GLU A 156 10.99 15.19 -9.87
N LYS A 157 11.67 15.82 -8.90
CA LYS A 157 12.02 17.25 -8.91
C LYS A 157 13.53 17.53 -9.05
N ALA A 158 14.34 16.52 -9.34
CA ALA A 158 15.78 16.63 -9.57
C ALA A 158 16.10 16.29 -11.03
#